data_AF-A0A838RXV6-F1
#
_entry.id   AF-A0A838RXV6-F1
#
_cell.length_a   1.000
_cell.length_b   1.000
_cell.length_c   1.000
_cell.angle_alpha   90.00
_cell.angle_beta   90.00
_cell.angle_gamma   90.00
#
_symmetry.space_group_name_H-M   'P 1'
#
loop_
_entity.id
_entity.type
_entity.pdbx_description
1 polymer ?
#
loop_
_entity_poly.entity_id
_entity_poly.type
_entity_poly.pdbx_seq_one_letter_code
_entity_poly.pdbx_strand_id
1 'polypeptide(L)'
;MANSAPPDATGAVGPNDYVQIVNGGGVRIFDKNGVPRGPAFKLSTLFAPLGGIPASTDNGDGLVLYDRMANRWILSQFAFASSTTPPYHQPIAVSKTGDPTGEYWAYDFITPGNEFPDYGKIGAWPDGYYFTDRQFTNGAASNGFGCFAFDRAKMLVGDPTASYIYFNAGRL
;
A
#
# COMPACT_ATOMS: atom_id res chain seq x y z
N MET A 1 6.49 -13.83 -11.64
CA MET A 1 6.42 -12.36 -11.54
C MET A 1 5.52 -11.87 -12.66
N ALA A 2 4.56 -10.99 -12.40
CA ALA A 2 3.57 -10.56 -13.38
C ALA A 2 4.21 -9.76 -14.52
N ASN A 3 3.78 -9.98 -15.75
CA ASN A 3 4.22 -9.26 -16.95
C ASN A 3 3.38 -7.97 -17.11
N SER A 4 3.61 -6.99 -16.23
CA SER A 4 2.95 -5.68 -16.30
C SER A 4 3.95 -4.62 -16.74
N ALA A 5 3.54 -3.70 -17.62
CA ALA A 5 4.38 -2.66 -18.20
C ALA A 5 3.77 -1.26 -17.92
N PRO A 6 4.52 -0.33 -17.32
CA PRO A 6 5.85 -0.54 -16.72
C PRO A 6 5.77 -1.45 -15.47
N PRO A 7 6.87 -2.15 -15.12
CA PRO A 7 6.87 -3.08 -14.00
C PRO A 7 6.83 -2.43 -12.60
N ASP A 8 7.13 -1.13 -12.49
CA ASP A 8 7.24 -0.32 -11.27
C ASP A 8 7.60 -1.11 -10.01
N ALA A 9 8.75 -1.75 -10.07
CA ALA A 9 9.24 -2.58 -8.97
C ALA A 9 9.61 -1.70 -7.77
N THR A 10 9.11 -2.09 -6.59
CA THR A 10 9.44 -1.48 -5.31
C THR A 10 9.86 -2.56 -4.32
N GLY A 11 10.56 -2.18 -3.24
CA GLY A 11 10.89 -3.13 -2.19
C GLY A 11 11.49 -2.46 -0.97
N ALA A 12 11.45 -3.19 0.15
CA ALA A 12 12.09 -2.77 1.39
C ALA A 12 12.88 -3.91 2.01
N VAL A 13 13.92 -3.52 2.76
CA VAL A 13 14.82 -4.43 3.45
C VAL A 13 14.56 -4.35 4.94
N GLY A 14 14.21 -5.50 5.53
CA GLY A 14 14.13 -5.72 6.96
C GLY A 14 15.39 -6.43 7.50
N PRO A 15 15.36 -6.84 8.78
CA PRO A 15 16.48 -7.51 9.43
C PRO A 15 16.82 -8.84 8.75
N ASN A 16 15.80 -9.63 8.45
CA ASN A 16 15.94 -11.00 7.93
C ASN A 16 15.47 -11.18 6.48
N ASP A 17 14.74 -10.19 5.94
CA ASP A 17 14.02 -10.35 4.69
C ASP A 17 14.16 -9.14 3.76
N TYR A 18 14.00 -9.40 2.48
CA TYR A 18 13.72 -8.43 1.44
C TYR A 18 12.35 -8.75 0.85
N VAL A 19 11.46 -7.76 0.87
CA VAL A 19 10.12 -7.85 0.28
C VAL A 19 10.07 -6.96 -0.94
N GLN A 20 9.62 -7.53 -2.05
CA GLN A 20 9.46 -6.84 -3.34
C GLN A 20 8.01 -6.91 -3.79
N ILE A 21 7.54 -5.82 -4.40
CA ILE A 21 6.30 -5.78 -5.16
C ILE A 21 6.62 -5.31 -6.59
N VAL A 22 5.95 -5.90 -7.56
CA VAL A 22 5.91 -5.45 -8.96
C VAL A 22 4.47 -5.17 -9.38
N ASN A 23 4.28 -4.28 -10.35
CA ASN A 23 2.96 -3.95 -10.90
C ASN A 23 2.16 -5.21 -11.30
N GLY A 24 0.83 -5.09 -11.19
CA GLY A 24 -0.05 -6.25 -11.17
C GLY A 24 -0.06 -6.98 -9.82
N GLY A 25 0.37 -6.32 -8.75
CA GLY A 25 0.30 -6.79 -7.36
C GLY A 25 1.17 -8.01 -7.04
N GLY A 26 2.22 -8.28 -7.82
CA GLY A 26 3.06 -9.45 -7.59
C GLY A 26 3.99 -9.25 -6.40
N VAL A 27 3.75 -9.96 -5.29
CA VAL A 27 4.59 -9.91 -4.09
C VAL A 27 5.57 -11.09 -4.06
N ARG A 28 6.82 -10.82 -3.70
CA ARG A 28 7.86 -11.83 -3.47
C ARG A 28 8.68 -11.50 -2.24
N ILE A 29 8.97 -12.52 -1.44
CA ILE A 29 9.74 -12.42 -0.20
C ILE A 29 11.00 -13.28 -0.36
N PHE A 30 12.15 -12.72 -0.01
CA PHE A 30 13.45 -13.38 0.00
C PHE A 30 14.11 -13.22 1.36
N ASP A 31 14.89 -14.21 1.78
CA ASP A 31 15.83 -14.04 2.90
C ASP A 31 17.03 -13.17 2.49
N LYS A 32 17.94 -12.90 3.45
CA LYS A 32 19.15 -12.08 3.18
C LYS A 32 20.17 -12.74 2.25
N ASN A 33 20.03 -14.03 1.96
CA ASN A 33 20.86 -14.76 0.99
C ASN A 33 20.23 -14.77 -0.41
N GLY A 34 19.05 -14.15 -0.58
CA GLY A 34 18.30 -14.15 -1.83
C GLY A 34 17.50 -15.43 -2.07
N VAL A 35 17.35 -16.29 -1.07
CA VAL A 35 16.52 -17.51 -1.16
C VAL A 35 15.07 -17.13 -0.91
N PRO A 36 14.14 -17.52 -1.80
CA PRO A 36 12.74 -17.17 -1.58
C PRO A 36 12.11 -17.83 -0.35
N ARG A 37 11.36 -17.06 0.43
CA ARG A 37 10.61 -17.55 1.60
C ARG A 37 9.14 -17.77 1.25
N GLY A 38 8.83 -18.91 0.63
CA GLY A 38 7.47 -19.29 0.20
C GLY A 38 7.19 -19.03 -1.29
N PRO A 39 5.94 -19.17 -1.79
CA PRO A 39 5.55 -18.85 -3.16
C PRO A 39 5.36 -17.33 -3.38
N ALA A 40 5.31 -16.89 -4.64
CA ALA A 40 4.87 -15.54 -4.97
C ALA A 40 3.35 -15.47 -4.83
N PHE A 41 2.80 -14.32 -4.44
CA PHE A 41 1.37 -14.14 -4.26
C PHE A 41 0.90 -12.78 -4.79
N LYS A 42 -0.42 -12.59 -4.87
CA LYS A 42 -1.04 -11.34 -5.27
C LYS A 42 -1.33 -10.48 -4.05
N LEU A 43 -1.00 -9.19 -4.09
CA LEU A 43 -1.20 -8.30 -2.96
C LEU A 43 -2.66 -8.24 -2.52
N SER A 44 -3.60 -8.30 -3.47
CA SER A 44 -5.05 -8.43 -3.22
C SER A 44 -5.43 -9.56 -2.24
N THR A 45 -4.65 -10.65 -2.17
CA THR A 45 -4.96 -11.76 -1.25
C THR A 45 -4.82 -11.37 0.22
N LEU A 46 -4.00 -10.36 0.55
CA LEU A 46 -3.91 -9.84 1.92
C LEU A 46 -5.19 -9.11 2.34
N PHE A 47 -5.97 -8.62 1.39
CA PHE A 47 -7.22 -7.89 1.61
C PHE A 47 -8.47 -8.76 1.51
N ALA A 48 -8.33 -10.07 1.26
CA ALA A 48 -9.44 -11.00 1.15
C ALA A 48 -10.46 -10.93 2.32
N PRO A 49 -10.06 -10.73 3.59
CA PRO A 49 -11.02 -10.58 4.70
C PRO A 49 -11.93 -9.35 4.60
N LEU A 50 -11.53 -8.30 3.87
CA LEU A 50 -12.32 -7.09 3.66
C LEU A 50 -13.33 -7.24 2.51
N GLY A 51 -13.02 -8.10 1.53
CA GLY A 51 -13.79 -8.20 0.29
C GLY A 51 -13.67 -6.94 -0.59
N GLY A 52 -14.63 -6.75 -1.48
CA GLY A 52 -14.75 -5.54 -2.30
C GLY A 52 -13.60 -5.33 -3.29
N ILE A 53 -13.37 -4.05 -3.65
CA ILE A 53 -12.36 -3.64 -4.63
C ILE A 53 -10.93 -4.05 -4.19
N PRO A 54 -10.47 -3.76 -2.95
CA PRO A 54 -9.12 -4.16 -2.52
C PRO A 54 -8.81 -5.64 -2.61
N ALA A 55 -9.81 -6.51 -2.41
CA ALA A 55 -9.65 -7.96 -2.46
C ALA A 55 -9.71 -8.54 -3.89
N SER A 56 -10.12 -7.75 -4.89
CA SER A 56 -10.40 -8.23 -6.25
C SER A 56 -9.55 -7.58 -7.34
N THR A 57 -8.78 -6.56 -7.00
CA THR A 57 -7.96 -5.81 -7.98
C THR A 57 -6.50 -5.75 -7.55
N ASP A 58 -5.61 -5.81 -8.55
CA ASP A 58 -4.17 -5.57 -8.39
C ASP A 58 -3.73 -4.50 -9.40
N ASN A 59 -4.23 -3.28 -9.23
CA ASN A 59 -4.18 -2.26 -10.28
C ASN A 59 -2.78 -1.67 -10.50
N GLY A 60 -1.91 -1.58 -9.48
CA GLY A 60 -0.56 -1.04 -9.63
C GLY A 60 -0.10 -0.14 -8.48
N ASP A 61 1.09 0.44 -8.66
CA ASP A 61 1.82 1.25 -7.68
C ASP A 61 1.95 0.60 -6.32
N GLY A 62 2.54 -0.60 -6.37
CA GLY A 62 2.95 -1.29 -5.16
C GLY A 62 3.83 -0.42 -4.28
N LEU A 63 3.61 -0.51 -2.97
CA LEU A 63 4.41 0.12 -1.93
C LEU A 63 4.84 -0.92 -0.92
N VAL A 64 6.11 -0.87 -0.55
CA VAL A 64 6.68 -1.70 0.52
C VAL A 64 7.44 -0.80 1.47
N LEU A 65 7.12 -0.90 2.75
CA LEU A 65 7.84 -0.23 3.83
C LEU A 65 8.06 -1.22 4.97
N TYR A 66 9.26 -1.19 5.55
CA TYR A 66 9.53 -1.84 6.82
C TYR A 66 9.61 -0.78 7.92
N ASP A 67 8.59 -0.74 8.78
CA ASP A 67 8.56 0.08 9.98
C ASP A 67 9.48 -0.53 11.03
N ARG A 68 10.70 0.03 11.10
CA ARG A 68 11.75 -0.39 12.03
C ARG A 68 11.41 -0.12 13.49
N MET A 69 10.55 0.87 13.77
CA MET A 69 10.21 1.26 15.15
C MET A 69 9.21 0.27 15.76
N ALA A 70 8.35 -0.34 14.96
CA ALA A 70 7.41 -1.37 15.42
C ALA A 70 7.80 -2.81 15.04
N ASN A 71 8.84 -3.00 14.23
CA ASN A 71 9.17 -4.30 13.62
C ASN A 71 7.99 -4.86 12.81
N ARG A 72 7.56 -4.11 11.79
CA ARG A 72 6.35 -4.39 10.99
C ARG A 72 6.57 -4.10 9.51
N TRP A 73 5.94 -4.88 8.66
CA TRP A 73 5.88 -4.71 7.21
C TRP A 73 4.58 -4.05 6.82
N ILE A 74 4.67 -3.10 5.89
CA ILE A 74 3.54 -2.35 5.37
C ILE A 74 3.55 -2.50 3.86
N LEU A 75 2.49 -3.08 3.32
CA LEU A 75 2.31 -3.32 1.90
C LEU A 75 1.02 -2.63 1.44
N SER A 76 1.08 -1.94 0.32
CA SER A 76 -0.06 -1.18 -0.21
C SER A 76 0.00 -1.10 -1.73
N GLN A 77 -1.14 -0.78 -2.33
CA GLN A 77 -1.33 -0.42 -3.74
C GLN A 77 -2.54 0.51 -3.82
N PHE A 78 -2.72 1.23 -4.93
CA PHE A 78 -4.04 1.78 -5.20
C PHE A 78 -4.98 0.65 -5.68
N ALA A 79 -6.28 0.83 -5.48
CA ALA A 79 -7.30 -0.10 -5.95
C ALA A 79 -8.55 0.65 -6.43
N PHE A 80 -9.12 0.24 -7.56
CA PHE A 80 -10.29 0.88 -8.15
C PHE A 80 -10.99 -0.01 -9.17
N ALA A 81 -12.28 0.24 -9.39
CA ALA A 81 -13.04 -0.42 -10.46
C ALA A 81 -12.80 0.23 -11.85
N SER A 82 -12.58 1.54 -11.88
CA SER A 82 -12.26 2.31 -13.08
C SER A 82 -11.25 3.41 -12.73
N SER A 83 -10.24 3.63 -13.58
CA SER A 83 -9.27 4.70 -13.35
C SER A 83 -9.88 6.09 -13.52
N THR A 84 -11.03 6.20 -14.17
CA THR A 84 -11.71 7.48 -14.45
C THR A 84 -12.96 7.72 -13.60
N THR A 85 -13.31 6.79 -12.71
CA THR A 85 -14.52 6.89 -11.89
C THR A 85 -14.21 6.52 -10.43
N PRO A 86 -14.38 7.44 -9.47
CA PRO A 86 -14.25 7.13 -8.05
C PRO A 86 -15.37 6.18 -7.55
N PRO A 87 -15.23 5.55 -6.37
CA PRO A 87 -14.16 5.73 -5.39
C PRO A 87 -12.83 5.11 -5.78
N TYR A 88 -11.74 5.76 -5.40
CA TYR A 88 -10.40 5.19 -5.42
C TYR A 88 -9.99 4.81 -4.00
N HIS A 89 -9.36 3.65 -3.88
CA HIS A 89 -8.99 3.04 -2.60
C HIS A 89 -7.48 3.02 -2.45
N GLN A 90 -7.00 3.28 -1.24
CA GLN A 90 -5.62 3.06 -0.81
C GLN A 90 -5.59 1.97 0.27
N PRO A 91 -5.74 0.69 -0.10
CA PRO A 91 -5.67 -0.40 0.84
C PRO A 91 -4.25 -0.56 1.42
N ILE A 92 -4.16 -0.76 2.74
CA ILE A 92 -2.89 -0.92 3.46
C ILE A 92 -2.93 -2.18 4.30
N ALA A 93 -1.97 -3.08 4.09
CA ALA A 93 -1.77 -4.28 4.88
C ALA A 93 -0.58 -4.06 5.82
N VAL A 94 -0.76 -4.32 7.13
CA VAL A 94 0.28 -4.23 8.16
C VAL A 94 0.52 -5.61 8.75
N SER A 95 1.74 -6.14 8.67
CA SER A 95 2.04 -7.47 9.21
C SER A 95 1.77 -7.51 10.71
N LYS A 96 1.39 -8.64 11.28
CA LYS A 96 1.18 -8.74 12.74
C LYS A 96 2.49 -8.81 13.52
N THR A 97 3.57 -9.22 12.87
CA THR A 97 4.91 -9.41 13.45
C THR A 97 6.00 -8.89 12.50
N GLY A 98 7.26 -9.07 12.86
CA GLY A 98 8.40 -8.76 11.98
C GLY A 98 8.61 -9.74 10.83
N ASP A 99 7.84 -10.83 10.77
CA ASP A 99 7.95 -11.84 9.70
C ASP A 99 6.98 -11.51 8.56
N PRO A 100 7.46 -11.15 7.36
CA PRO A 100 6.60 -10.76 6.25
C PRO A 100 5.82 -11.95 5.65
N THR A 101 6.17 -13.20 5.99
CA THR A 101 5.42 -14.38 5.55
C THR A 101 4.22 -14.71 6.45
N GLY A 102 4.03 -13.96 7.54
CA GLY A 102 2.95 -14.16 8.50
C GLY A 102 1.64 -13.50 8.08
N GLU A 103 0.74 -13.36 9.05
CA GLU A 103 -0.55 -12.70 8.87
C GLU A 103 -0.44 -11.18 8.87
N TYR A 104 -1.44 -10.53 8.27
CA TYR A 104 -1.55 -9.07 8.17
C TYR A 104 -2.90 -8.59 8.73
N TRP A 105 -2.90 -7.40 9.31
CA TRP A 105 -4.09 -6.56 9.43
C TRP A 105 -4.33 -5.86 8.09
N ALA A 106 -5.57 -5.86 7.63
CA ALA A 106 -5.96 -5.27 6.35
C ALA A 106 -6.86 -4.06 6.61
N TYR A 107 -6.53 -2.94 5.96
CA TYR A 107 -7.31 -1.71 5.99
C TYR A 107 -7.64 -1.28 4.57
N ASP A 108 -8.85 -0.76 4.36
CA ASP A 108 -9.28 -0.12 3.13
C ASP A 108 -9.62 1.33 3.41
N PHE A 109 -8.85 2.25 2.82
CA PHE A 109 -9.07 3.67 2.95
C PHE A 109 -9.53 4.24 1.61
N ILE A 110 -10.75 4.77 1.55
CA ILE A 110 -11.23 5.51 0.39
C ILE A 110 -10.52 6.86 0.37
N THR A 111 -9.89 7.20 -0.76
CA THR A 111 -9.27 8.52 -0.96
C THR A 111 -10.32 9.60 -1.22
N PRO A 112 -10.07 10.87 -0.84
CA PRO A 112 -11.06 11.93 -0.94
C PRO A 112 -11.45 12.30 -2.37
N GLY A 113 -12.76 12.37 -2.63
CA GLY A 113 -13.31 12.95 -3.84
C GLY A 113 -13.06 12.10 -5.09
N ASN A 114 -12.60 12.74 -6.15
CA ASN A 114 -12.40 12.14 -7.47
C ASN A 114 -10.95 12.24 -7.94
N GLU A 115 -10.02 12.30 -7.00
CA GLU A 115 -8.60 12.44 -7.26
C GLU A 115 -7.96 11.06 -7.23
N PHE A 116 -7.51 10.59 -8.39
CA PHE A 116 -6.81 9.32 -8.51
C PHE A 116 -5.42 9.44 -7.85
N PRO A 117 -5.08 8.56 -6.87
CA PRO A 117 -3.86 8.68 -6.05
C PRO A 117 -2.64 8.03 -6.72
N ASP A 118 -2.20 8.60 -7.84
CA ASP A 118 -1.10 8.03 -8.63
C ASP A 118 0.27 8.27 -7.98
N TYR A 119 1.22 7.37 -8.23
CA TYR A 119 2.61 7.49 -7.84
C TYR A 119 2.85 7.65 -6.33
N GLY A 120 2.03 6.96 -5.54
CA GLY A 120 2.05 6.99 -4.08
C GLY A 120 3.44 6.76 -3.46
N LYS A 121 3.70 7.34 -2.30
CA LYS A 121 4.88 7.08 -1.45
C LYS A 121 4.43 6.98 -0.01
N ILE A 122 4.97 6.01 0.73
CA ILE A 122 4.64 5.79 2.14
C ILE A 122 5.89 5.89 3.02
N GLY A 123 5.74 6.51 4.18
CA GLY A 123 6.76 6.64 5.22
C GLY A 123 6.18 6.40 6.62
N ALA A 124 7.06 6.16 7.59
CA ALA A 124 6.69 5.93 8.98
C ALA A 124 7.41 6.92 9.90
N TRP A 125 6.68 7.47 10.85
CA TRP A 125 7.18 8.24 11.99
C TRP A 125 6.51 7.73 13.27
N PRO A 126 6.96 8.10 14.48
CA PRO A 126 6.38 7.58 15.71
C PRO A 126 4.86 7.77 15.86
N ASP A 127 4.31 8.84 15.32
CA ASP A 127 2.91 9.27 15.44
C ASP A 127 2.00 8.88 14.26
N GLY A 128 2.55 8.48 13.11
CA GLY A 128 1.73 8.19 11.94
C GLY A 128 2.44 7.45 10.82
N TYR A 129 1.63 6.86 9.95
CA TYR A 129 2.07 6.47 8.61
C TYR A 129 1.69 7.59 7.65
N TYR A 130 2.69 8.14 6.97
CA TYR A 130 2.50 9.24 6.02
C TYR A 130 2.46 8.71 4.62
N PHE A 131 1.50 9.18 3.83
CA PHE A 131 1.39 8.86 2.43
C PHE A 131 1.24 10.14 1.61
N THR A 132 1.88 10.15 0.45
CA THR A 132 1.73 11.23 -0.53
C THR A 132 1.47 10.65 -1.90
N ASP A 133 0.62 11.29 -2.68
CA ASP A 133 0.32 10.92 -4.07
C ASP A 133 0.43 12.13 -5.00
N ARG A 134 0.39 11.85 -6.30
CA ARG A 134 0.04 12.81 -7.34
C ARG A 134 -1.44 12.65 -7.63
N GLN A 135 -2.17 13.74 -7.50
CA GLN A 135 -3.61 13.75 -7.69
C GLN A 135 -3.96 13.96 -9.16
N PHE A 136 -4.83 13.12 -9.70
CA PHE A 136 -5.39 13.28 -11.03
C PHE A 136 -6.92 13.24 -10.99
N THR A 137 -7.56 14.37 -11.31
CA THR A 137 -9.02 14.50 -11.33
C THR A 137 -9.60 13.54 -12.36
N ASN A 138 -10.42 12.59 -11.91
CA ASN A 138 -10.96 11.48 -12.69
C ASN A 138 -9.88 10.74 -13.51
N GLY A 139 -8.67 10.58 -12.94
CA GLY A 139 -7.55 9.89 -13.57
C GLY A 139 -6.92 10.59 -14.78
N ALA A 140 -7.25 11.87 -15.03
CA ALA A 140 -6.80 12.57 -16.23
C ALA A 140 -6.08 13.89 -15.94
N ALA A 141 -6.75 14.87 -15.34
CA ALA A 141 -6.18 16.20 -15.15
C ALA A 141 -5.37 16.27 -13.85
N SER A 142 -4.07 16.56 -13.92
CA SER A 142 -3.24 16.71 -12.71
C SER A 142 -3.80 17.81 -11.80
N ASN A 143 -3.94 17.52 -10.52
CA ASN A 143 -4.46 18.42 -9.49
C ASN A 143 -3.50 18.61 -8.30
N GLY A 144 -2.21 18.37 -8.51
CA GLY A 144 -1.19 18.56 -7.48
C GLY A 144 -0.92 17.32 -6.65
N PHE A 145 -0.78 17.48 -5.34
CA PHE A 145 -0.36 16.41 -4.42
C PHE A 145 -1.28 16.29 -3.21
N GLY A 146 -1.60 15.06 -2.84
CA GLY A 146 -2.31 14.73 -1.62
C GLY A 146 -1.33 14.31 -0.54
N CYS A 147 -1.60 14.72 0.69
CA CYS A 147 -0.82 14.36 1.86
C CYS A 147 -1.74 13.73 2.90
N PHE A 148 -1.38 12.55 3.39
CA PHE A 148 -2.17 11.75 4.30
C PHE A 148 -1.35 11.36 5.51
N ALA A 149 -1.98 11.31 6.68
CA ALA A 149 -1.42 10.68 7.87
C ALA A 149 -2.43 9.70 8.47
N PHE A 150 -2.11 8.41 8.43
CA PHE A 150 -2.92 7.33 8.97
C PHE A 150 -2.57 7.06 10.44
N ASP A 151 -3.57 6.66 11.23
CA ASP A 151 -3.43 6.31 12.64
C ASP A 151 -2.61 5.02 12.83
N ARG A 152 -1.29 5.20 12.90
CA ARG A 152 -0.32 4.12 13.07
C ARG A 152 -0.58 3.31 14.33
N ALA A 153 -0.93 3.95 15.45
CA ALA A 153 -1.11 3.27 16.72
C ALA A 153 -2.24 2.23 16.64
N LYS A 154 -3.37 2.61 16.02
CA LYS A 154 -4.49 1.70 15.75
C LYS A 154 -4.14 0.63 14.73
N MET A 155 -3.46 1.02 13.64
CA MET A 155 -3.12 0.09 12.57
C MET A 155 -2.22 -1.06 13.04
N LEU A 156 -1.31 -0.78 13.97
CA LEU A 156 -0.38 -1.75 14.56
C LEU A 156 -1.07 -2.84 15.41
N VAL A 157 -2.24 -2.55 15.95
CA VAL A 157 -2.99 -3.46 16.85
C VAL A 157 -4.23 -4.06 16.21
N GLY A 158 -4.51 -3.77 14.94
CA GLY A 158 -5.68 -4.34 14.25
C GLY A 158 -6.99 -3.61 14.55
N ASP A 159 -6.94 -2.37 15.06
CA ASP A 159 -8.16 -1.63 15.41
C ASP A 159 -8.89 -1.16 14.14
N PRO A 160 -10.11 -1.66 13.86
CA PRO A 160 -10.85 -1.33 12.63
C PRO A 160 -11.30 0.13 12.56
N THR A 161 -11.15 0.90 13.64
CA THR A 161 -11.45 2.34 13.69
C THR A 161 -10.25 3.21 13.32
N ALA A 162 -9.16 2.62 12.80
CA ALA A 162 -8.07 3.37 12.19
C ALA A 162 -8.60 4.31 11.10
N SER A 163 -8.15 5.55 11.12
CA SER A 163 -8.56 6.60 10.19
C SER A 163 -7.33 7.37 9.69
N TYR A 164 -7.55 8.35 8.82
CA TYR A 164 -6.51 9.25 8.37
C TYR A 164 -6.96 10.71 8.44
N ILE A 165 -5.99 11.62 8.50
CA ILE A 165 -6.16 13.02 8.12
C ILE A 165 -5.61 13.24 6.72
N TYR A 166 -6.23 14.15 5.97
CA TYR A 166 -5.84 14.47 4.60
C TYR A 166 -5.68 15.98 4.42
N PHE A 167 -4.68 16.36 3.65
CA PHE A 167 -4.41 17.70 3.20
C PHE A 167 -4.15 17.69 1.69
N ASN A 168 -4.92 18.49 0.95
CA ASN A 168 -4.62 18.77 -0.45
C ASN A 168 -3.55 19.87 -0.50
N ALA A 169 -2.32 19.52 -0.91
CA ALA A 169 -1.23 20.48 -1.04
C ALA A 169 -1.34 21.34 -2.30
N GLY A 170 -2.26 21.01 -3.20
CA GLY A 170 -2.47 21.72 -4.45
C GLY A 170 -1.29 21.57 -5.41
N ARG A 171 -1.32 22.38 -6.47
CA ARG A 171 -0.21 22.48 -7.42
C ARG A 171 0.88 23.35 -6.81
N LEU A 172 2.11 22.82 -6.77
CA LEU A 172 3.32 23.59 -6.48
C LEU A 172 3.74 24.41 -7.71
#